data_AF-A0A9P7NFM3-F1
#
_entry.id   AF-A0A9P7NFM3-F1
#
_cell.length_a   1.000
_cell.length_b   1.000
_cell.length_c   1.000
_cell.angle_alpha   90.00
_cell.angle_beta   90.00
_cell.angle_gamma   90.00
#
_symmetry.space_group_name_H-M   'P 1'
#
loop_
_entity.id
_entity.type
_entity.pdbx_description
1 polymer ?
#
loop_
_entity_poly.entity_id
_entity_poly.type
_entity_poly.pdbx_seq_one_letter_code
_entity_poly.pdbx_strand_id
1 'polypeptide(L)'
;MVVSGRGQDLATSVFSPSSARIAAYTAKDWSFVDSWLSKILPNENLPNYERTPATLAALLTLASVNEATATDRGLLFTASKLALTVVAGAEVTSTWKKEIPYGQNGLASQDFVSQKVTNCLTREGQVALGALADISVQRKIFLPTPENLGRELVILQTSLCETEQIMTRINGLHEHLILELQSSKKQLAIFESAIYTLPIEVPKQNLELQRKTRLKAKQMSDVREHCPVIQKKRSINLSASKET
;
A
#
# COMPACT_ATOMS: atom_id res chain seq x y z
N MET A 1 22.50 -61.34 -33.63
CA MET A 1 23.01 -60.97 -32.30
C MET A 1 23.19 -59.46 -32.31
N VAL A 2 22.22 -58.73 -31.77
CA VAL A 2 22.15 -57.25 -31.79
C VAL A 2 22.63 -56.76 -30.43
N VAL A 3 23.68 -55.95 -30.41
CA VAL A 3 24.04 -55.14 -29.23
C VAL A 3 24.04 -53.68 -29.69
N SER A 4 22.90 -53.02 -29.48
CA SER A 4 22.74 -51.59 -29.67
C SER A 4 23.10 -50.90 -28.35
N GLY A 5 24.36 -50.49 -28.23
CA GLY A 5 24.86 -49.66 -27.15
C GLY A 5 25.22 -48.28 -27.69
N ARG A 6 24.25 -47.36 -27.71
CA ARG A 6 24.50 -45.92 -27.75
C ARG A 6 23.43 -45.21 -26.93
N GLY A 7 23.53 -45.40 -25.62
CA GLY A 7 23.17 -44.37 -24.67
C GLY A 7 24.43 -43.55 -24.34
N GLN A 8 24.22 -42.28 -24.00
CA GLN A 8 25.18 -41.42 -23.29
C GLN A 8 26.19 -40.61 -24.12
N ASP A 9 25.73 -39.73 -25.01
CA ASP A 9 26.55 -38.59 -25.49
C ASP A 9 25.94 -37.22 -25.20
N LEU A 10 25.03 -37.10 -24.21
CA LEU A 10 24.44 -35.82 -23.78
C LEU A 10 24.76 -35.42 -22.33
N ALA A 11 25.57 -36.21 -21.60
CA ALA A 11 25.73 -36.04 -20.15
C ALA A 11 27.02 -35.31 -19.70
N THR A 12 27.85 -34.79 -20.60
CA THR A 12 29.18 -34.25 -20.21
C THR A 12 29.42 -32.77 -20.55
N SER A 13 28.40 -32.00 -20.93
CA SER A 13 28.51 -30.56 -21.18
C SER A 13 27.46 -29.70 -20.46
N VAL A 14 27.16 -30.02 -19.18
CA VAL A 14 26.24 -29.19 -18.35
C VAL A 14 26.91 -28.65 -17.07
N PHE A 15 28.10 -29.16 -16.70
CA PHE A 15 28.80 -28.71 -15.50
C PHE A 15 29.92 -27.74 -15.84
N SER A 16 29.55 -26.49 -16.12
CA SER A 16 30.51 -25.39 -15.99
C SER A 16 30.88 -25.26 -14.50
N PRO A 17 32.18 -25.23 -14.13
CA PRO A 17 32.64 -25.02 -12.75
C PRO A 17 31.98 -23.81 -12.07
N SER A 18 31.61 -22.80 -12.87
CA SER A 18 30.90 -21.59 -12.46
C SER A 18 29.49 -21.89 -11.93
N SER A 19 28.73 -22.75 -12.62
CA SER A 19 27.37 -23.17 -12.22
C SER A 19 27.40 -24.01 -10.95
N ALA A 20 28.36 -24.94 -10.86
CA ALA A 20 28.57 -25.74 -9.66
C ALA A 20 28.94 -24.87 -8.44
N ARG A 21 29.76 -23.83 -8.64
CA ARG A 21 30.12 -22.88 -7.59
C ARG A 21 28.91 -22.08 -7.12
N ILE A 22 28.08 -21.58 -8.03
CA ILE A 22 26.86 -20.83 -7.69
C ILE A 22 25.88 -21.72 -6.93
N ALA A 23 25.67 -22.97 -7.36
CA ALA A 23 24.82 -23.93 -6.66
C ALA A 23 25.35 -24.28 -5.26
N ALA A 24 26.67 -24.35 -5.08
CA ALA A 24 27.28 -24.56 -3.76
C ALA A 24 27.06 -23.36 -2.82
N TYR A 25 27.16 -22.14 -3.34
CA TYR A 25 26.88 -20.93 -2.55
C TYR A 25 25.41 -20.84 -2.14
N THR A 26 24.48 -21.08 -3.07
CA THR A 26 23.05 -21.06 -2.75
C THR A 26 22.66 -22.15 -1.77
N ALA A 27 23.27 -23.35 -1.86
CA ALA A 27 23.07 -24.40 -0.88
C ALA A 27 23.57 -24.01 0.52
N LYS A 28 24.69 -23.28 0.61
CA LYS A 28 25.20 -22.76 1.88
C LYS A 28 24.26 -21.72 2.48
N ASP A 29 23.75 -20.79 1.67
CA ASP A 29 22.81 -19.77 2.14
C ASP A 29 21.50 -20.40 2.65
N TRP A 30 21.01 -21.44 1.99
CA TRP A 30 19.87 -22.23 2.49
C TRP A 30 20.17 -22.92 3.82
N SER A 31 21.35 -23.52 3.98
CA SER A 31 21.74 -24.14 5.25
C SER A 31 21.81 -23.13 6.41
N PHE A 32 22.25 -21.91 6.13
CA PHE A 32 22.24 -20.82 7.08
C PHE A 32 20.80 -20.46 7.49
N VAL A 33 19.91 -20.24 6.51
CA VAL A 33 18.49 -19.93 6.77
C VAL A 33 17.79 -21.04 7.56
N ASP A 34 18.02 -22.30 7.24
CA ASP A 34 17.44 -23.44 7.97
C ASP A 34 17.93 -23.48 9.44
N SER A 35 19.22 -23.20 9.68
CA SER A 35 19.77 -23.12 11.04
C SER A 35 19.23 -21.91 11.83
N TRP A 36 19.00 -20.79 11.15
CA TRP A 36 18.44 -19.56 11.74
C TRP A 36 16.95 -19.73 12.07
N LEU A 37 16.16 -20.34 11.16
CA LEU A 37 14.75 -20.65 11.38
C LEU A 37 14.55 -21.63 12.54
N SER A 38 15.37 -22.69 12.64
CA SER A 38 15.28 -23.65 13.74
C SER A 38 15.61 -23.05 15.11
N LYS A 39 16.46 -22.02 15.15
CA LYS A 39 16.75 -21.26 16.39
C LYS A 39 15.56 -20.38 16.83
N ILE A 40 14.82 -19.81 15.88
CA ILE A 40 13.70 -18.90 16.17
C ILE A 40 12.41 -19.68 16.46
N LEU A 41 12.22 -20.82 15.80
CA LEU A 41 11.02 -21.66 15.89
C LEU A 41 11.38 -23.07 16.39
N PRO A 42 11.72 -23.24 17.68
CA PRO A 42 12.20 -24.52 18.20
C PRO A 42 11.16 -25.65 18.25
N ASN A 43 9.86 -25.35 18.16
CA ASN A 43 8.78 -26.33 18.34
C ASN A 43 7.63 -26.22 17.30
N GLU A 44 7.74 -25.37 16.29
CA GLU A 44 6.74 -25.25 15.23
C GLU A 44 7.22 -25.98 13.97
N ASN A 45 6.32 -26.75 13.34
CA ASN A 45 6.59 -27.28 12.01
C ASN A 45 6.74 -26.09 11.06
N LEU A 46 7.94 -25.90 10.51
CA LEU A 46 8.20 -24.81 9.57
C LEU A 46 7.14 -24.87 8.45
N PRO A 47 6.43 -23.76 8.17
CA PRO A 47 5.48 -23.74 7.08
C PRO A 47 6.21 -24.07 5.77
N ASN A 48 5.64 -24.96 4.97
CA ASN A 48 6.22 -25.34 3.68
C ASN A 48 6.31 -24.10 2.79
N TYR A 49 7.53 -23.68 2.46
CA TYR A 49 7.78 -22.54 1.58
C TYR A 49 8.54 -22.99 0.34
N GLU A 50 8.29 -22.29 -0.77
CA GLU A 50 8.97 -22.56 -2.04
C GLU A 50 10.42 -22.07 -1.97
N ARG A 51 11.38 -22.92 -2.32
CA ARG A 51 12.82 -22.60 -2.35
C ARG A 51 13.20 -21.87 -3.63
N THR A 52 12.61 -20.69 -3.80
CA THR A 52 12.84 -19.77 -4.92
C THR A 52 13.99 -18.81 -4.58
N PRO A 53 14.78 -18.28 -5.53
CA PRO A 53 15.84 -17.30 -5.23
C PRO A 53 15.31 -16.01 -4.57
N ALA A 54 14.07 -15.62 -4.88
CA ALA A 54 13.42 -14.47 -4.26
C ALA A 54 13.12 -14.70 -2.76
N THR A 55 12.72 -15.92 -2.37
CA THR A 55 12.47 -16.26 -0.96
C THR A 55 13.76 -16.35 -0.16
N LEU A 56 14.84 -16.87 -0.77
CA LEU A 56 16.18 -16.84 -0.16
C LEU A 56 16.61 -15.40 0.17
N ALA A 57 16.51 -14.49 -0.81
CA ALA A 57 16.90 -13.10 -0.61
C ALA A 57 16.08 -12.41 0.50
N ALA A 58 14.76 -12.64 0.53
CA ALA A 58 13.88 -12.09 1.57
C ALA A 58 14.18 -12.66 2.96
N LEU A 59 14.52 -13.96 3.06
CA LEU A 59 14.86 -14.59 4.35
C LEU A 59 16.22 -14.13 4.86
N LEU A 60 17.21 -13.92 3.99
CA LEU A 60 18.50 -13.37 4.37
C LEU A 60 18.41 -11.92 4.85
N THR A 61 17.63 -11.08 4.17
CA THR A 61 17.42 -9.69 4.61
C THR A 61 16.75 -9.67 5.98
N LEU A 62 15.70 -10.48 6.16
CA LEU A 62 15.00 -10.58 7.44
C LEU A 62 15.94 -11.12 8.55
N ALA A 63 16.74 -12.14 8.27
CA ALA A 63 17.72 -12.65 9.22
C ALA A 63 18.72 -11.58 9.66
N SER A 64 19.26 -10.79 8.71
CA SER A 64 20.18 -9.70 9.01
C SER A 64 19.54 -8.58 9.85
N VAL A 65 18.29 -8.23 9.57
CA VAL A 65 17.54 -7.24 10.35
C VAL A 65 17.25 -7.77 11.75
N ASN A 66 16.88 -9.04 11.88
CA ASN A 66 16.64 -9.65 13.18
C ASN A 66 17.91 -9.65 14.04
N GLU A 67 19.06 -10.01 13.47
CA GLU A 67 20.35 -9.94 14.17
C GLU A 67 20.70 -8.51 14.61
N ALA A 68 20.54 -7.51 13.74
CA ALA A 68 20.74 -6.11 14.10
C ALA A 68 19.85 -5.68 15.28
N THR A 69 18.56 -6.01 15.23
CA THR A 69 17.65 -5.69 16.33
C THR A 69 17.98 -6.46 17.62
N ALA A 70 18.49 -7.69 17.53
CA ALA A 70 18.95 -8.45 18.68
C ALA A 70 20.18 -7.82 19.32
N THR A 71 21.13 -7.32 18.51
CA THR A 71 22.30 -6.58 19.03
C THR A 71 21.87 -5.29 19.74
N ASP A 72 20.95 -4.52 19.16
CA ASP A 72 20.45 -3.29 19.76
C ASP A 72 19.73 -3.55 21.09
N ARG A 73 18.88 -4.59 21.15
CA ARG A 73 18.23 -5.01 22.41
C ARG A 73 19.25 -5.43 23.47
N GLY A 74 20.32 -6.10 23.06
CA GLY A 74 21.43 -6.45 23.95
C GLY A 74 22.14 -5.22 24.53
N LEU A 75 22.42 -4.22 23.68
CA LEU A 75 23.02 -2.95 24.11
C LEU A 75 22.10 -2.15 25.04
N LEU A 76 20.80 -2.10 24.75
CA LEU A 76 19.82 -1.47 25.64
C LEU A 76 19.73 -2.18 26.99
N PHE A 77 19.77 -3.51 26.99
CA PHE A 77 19.76 -4.29 28.22
C PHE A 77 21.01 -4.05 29.08
N THR A 78 22.20 -4.01 28.46
CA THR A 78 23.44 -3.73 29.20
C THR A 78 23.49 -2.28 29.68
N ALA A 79 23.07 -1.32 28.86
CA ALA A 79 22.97 0.08 29.26
C ALA A 79 21.99 0.27 30.44
N SER A 80 20.83 -0.39 30.39
CA SER A 80 19.85 -0.38 31.48
C SER A 80 20.43 -1.01 32.76
N LYS A 81 21.10 -2.17 32.65
CA LYS A 81 21.78 -2.81 33.78
C LYS A 81 22.84 -1.91 34.40
N LEU A 82 23.66 -1.22 33.58
CA LEU A 82 24.67 -0.29 34.07
C LEU A 82 24.04 0.93 34.75
N ALA A 83 22.99 1.50 34.16
CA ALA A 83 22.25 2.60 34.77
C ALA A 83 21.67 2.21 36.14
N LEU A 84 21.09 1.01 36.25
CA LEU A 84 20.61 0.46 37.53
C LEU A 84 21.72 0.27 38.55
N THR A 85 22.91 -0.19 38.15
CA THR A 85 24.05 -0.30 39.09
C THR A 85 24.58 1.05 39.56
N VAL A 86 24.55 2.07 38.70
CA VAL A 86 24.93 3.44 39.06
C VAL A 86 23.93 4.05 40.04
N VAL A 87 22.63 3.87 39.77
CA VAL A 87 21.56 4.29 40.69
C VAL A 87 21.74 3.57 42.03
N ALA A 88 21.78 2.23 42.04
CA ALA A 88 21.96 1.43 43.25
C ALA A 88 23.26 1.76 44.03
N GLY A 89 24.37 2.04 43.34
CA GLY A 89 25.64 2.45 43.94
C GLY A 89 25.59 3.86 44.56
N ALA A 90 24.80 4.77 43.99
CA ALA A 90 24.54 6.09 44.56
C ALA A 90 23.68 6.02 45.83
N GLU A 91 22.83 4.99 45.99
CA GLU A 91 22.03 4.75 47.20
C GLU A 91 22.88 4.23 48.37
N VAL A 92 23.93 3.44 48.10
CA VAL A 92 24.83 2.89 49.14
C VAL A 92 25.70 3.97 49.81
N THR A 93 25.96 5.10 49.12
CA THR A 93 26.82 6.18 49.64
C THR A 93 26.03 7.31 50.30
N SER A 94 24.70 7.33 50.17
CA SER A 94 23.87 8.45 50.61
C SER A 94 22.88 8.03 51.71
N THR A 95 23.33 7.99 52.96
CA THR A 95 22.58 8.60 54.09
C THR A 95 21.10 8.21 54.34
N TRP A 96 20.63 6.99 54.06
CA TRP A 96 19.24 6.60 54.43
C TRP A 96 19.07 6.10 55.88
N LYS A 97 20.16 5.98 56.66
CA LYS A 97 20.11 5.41 58.02
C LYS A 97 20.19 6.40 59.19
N LYS A 98 20.28 7.71 58.98
CA LYS A 98 20.53 8.64 60.11
C LYS A 98 19.54 9.76 60.39
N GLU A 99 18.55 10.04 59.55
CA GLU A 99 17.59 11.11 59.86
C GLU A 99 16.17 10.76 59.41
N ILE A 100 15.48 9.94 60.20
CA ILE A 100 14.02 10.04 60.28
C ILE A 100 13.68 10.26 61.75
N PRO A 101 13.44 11.52 62.17
CA PRO A 101 12.70 11.78 63.39
C PRO A 101 11.32 11.13 63.25
N TYR A 102 11.10 10.02 63.94
CA TYR A 102 9.76 9.48 64.19
C TYR A 102 9.00 10.51 65.03
N GLY A 103 8.40 11.48 64.36
CA GLY A 103 7.61 12.55 64.94
C GLY A 103 6.32 12.71 64.14
N GLN A 104 5.27 12.04 64.61
CA GLN A 104 3.88 12.52 64.60
C GLN A 104 3.56 13.51 63.47
N ASN A 105 3.38 13.04 62.23
CA ASN A 105 2.65 13.67 61.11
C ASN A 105 2.86 12.82 59.84
N GLY A 106 2.14 11.70 59.71
CA GLY A 106 2.31 10.75 58.59
C GLY A 106 2.09 11.34 57.18
N LEU A 107 1.41 12.49 57.07
CA LEU A 107 1.19 13.20 55.82
C LEU A 107 2.42 14.00 55.35
N ALA A 108 3.14 14.65 56.27
CA ALA A 108 4.33 15.45 55.94
C ALA A 108 5.50 14.57 55.45
N SER A 109 5.59 13.35 55.96
CA SER A 109 6.58 12.37 55.50
C SER A 109 6.29 11.85 54.09
N GLN A 110 5.02 11.70 53.71
CA GLN A 110 4.64 11.26 52.37
C GLN A 110 4.95 12.34 51.33
N ASP A 111 4.59 13.60 51.61
CA ASP A 111 4.88 14.73 50.73
C ASP A 111 6.39 14.94 50.58
N PHE A 112 7.16 14.79 51.65
CA PHE A 112 8.63 14.88 51.60
C PHE A 112 9.26 13.76 50.75
N VAL A 113 8.79 12.52 50.91
CA VAL A 113 9.26 11.38 50.10
C VAL A 113 8.87 11.56 48.63
N SER A 114 7.64 11.92 48.33
CA SER A 114 7.18 12.20 46.97
C SER A 114 7.98 13.33 46.33
N GLN A 115 8.21 14.44 47.04
CA GLN A 115 8.98 15.56 46.53
C GLN A 115 10.45 15.21 46.32
N LYS A 116 11.07 14.42 47.21
CA LYS A 116 12.44 13.92 47.03
C LYS A 116 12.55 12.98 45.85
N VAL A 117 11.60 12.05 45.68
CA VAL A 117 11.56 11.13 44.53
C VAL A 117 11.41 11.93 43.23
N THR A 118 10.48 12.87 43.15
CA THR A 118 10.30 13.72 41.96
C THR A 118 11.55 14.53 41.63
N ASN A 119 12.26 15.04 42.64
CA ASN A 119 13.49 15.81 42.44
C ASN A 119 14.70 14.95 42.04
N CYS A 120 14.70 13.65 42.36
CA CYS A 120 15.76 12.71 41.97
C CYS A 120 15.54 12.08 40.58
N LEU A 121 14.36 12.27 39.96
CA LEU A 121 14.10 11.80 38.59
C LEU A 121 14.79 12.70 37.55
N THR A 122 15.22 12.09 36.44
CA THR A 122 15.67 12.83 35.26
C THR A 122 14.54 13.70 34.69
N ARG A 123 14.86 14.72 33.88
CA ARG A 123 13.85 15.59 33.24
C ARG A 123 12.81 14.79 32.46
N GLU A 124 13.23 13.74 31.77
CA GLU A 124 12.34 12.81 31.05
C GLU A 124 11.44 12.03 32.01
N GLY A 125 11.99 11.55 33.13
CA GLY A 125 11.22 10.88 34.17
C GLY A 125 10.14 11.77 34.80
N GLN A 126 10.45 13.06 35.03
CA GLN A 126 9.48 14.03 35.56
C GLN A 126 8.32 14.26 34.58
N VAL A 127 8.61 14.39 33.28
CA VAL A 127 7.59 14.55 32.24
C VAL A 127 6.73 13.29 32.13
N ALA A 128 7.35 12.10 32.16
CA ALA A 128 6.64 10.83 32.11
C ALA A 128 5.72 10.63 33.34
N LEU A 129 6.20 10.99 34.54
CA LEU A 129 5.40 10.93 35.77
C LEU A 129 4.21 11.91 35.72
N GLY A 130 4.42 13.12 35.20
CA GLY A 130 3.34 14.09 34.97
C GLY A 130 2.29 13.57 33.98
N ALA A 131 2.73 12.99 32.86
CA ALA A 131 1.82 12.39 31.88
C ALA A 131 1.01 11.22 32.47
N LEU A 132 1.63 10.37 33.30
CA LEU A 132 0.91 9.29 34.00
C LEU A 132 -0.09 9.83 35.03
N ALA A 133 0.24 10.91 35.73
CA ALA A 133 -0.70 11.59 36.62
C ALA A 133 -1.89 12.17 35.83
N ASP A 134 -1.64 12.81 34.69
CA ASP A 134 -2.69 13.33 33.80
C ASP A 134 -3.59 12.22 33.26
N ILE A 135 -3.01 11.09 32.81
CA ILE A 135 -3.78 9.91 32.38
C ILE A 135 -4.64 9.37 33.52
N SER A 136 -4.07 9.29 34.74
CA SER A 136 -4.80 8.83 35.94
C SER A 136 -6.00 9.74 36.24
N VAL A 137 -5.83 11.06 36.13
CA VAL A 137 -6.88 12.05 36.36
C VAL A 137 -7.95 11.98 35.27
N GLN A 138 -7.56 11.92 34.00
CA GLN A 138 -8.47 11.85 32.86
C GLN A 138 -9.31 10.56 32.87
N ARG A 139 -8.69 9.43 33.25
CA ARG A 139 -9.36 8.13 33.37
C ARG A 139 -10.07 7.93 34.72
N LYS A 140 -9.99 8.91 35.64
CA LYS A 140 -10.59 8.86 36.99
C LYS A 140 -10.16 7.63 37.79
N ILE A 141 -8.88 7.28 37.72
CA ILE A 141 -8.31 6.16 38.50
C ILE A 141 -7.97 6.68 39.90
N PHE A 142 -8.76 6.25 40.90
CA PHE A 142 -8.61 6.70 42.30
C PHE A 142 -7.38 6.11 43.02
N LEU A 143 -6.83 5.00 42.52
CA LEU A 143 -5.59 4.41 43.03
C LEU A 143 -4.77 3.88 41.84
N PRO A 144 -3.79 4.64 41.35
CA PRO A 144 -3.02 4.24 40.19
C PRO A 144 -2.08 3.08 40.53
N THR A 145 -2.53 1.85 40.28
CA THR A 145 -1.63 0.70 40.22
C THR A 145 -0.94 0.69 38.84
N PRO A 146 0.34 0.28 38.75
CA PRO A 146 1.07 0.27 37.48
C PRO A 146 0.39 -0.65 36.44
N GLU A 147 -0.28 -1.71 36.90
CA GLU A 147 -1.05 -2.60 36.02
C GLU A 147 -2.28 -1.93 35.41
N ASN A 148 -3.02 -1.13 36.20
CA ASN A 148 -4.19 -0.40 35.70
C ASN A 148 -3.76 0.66 34.69
N LEU A 149 -2.69 1.40 34.98
CA LEU A 149 -2.14 2.40 34.06
C LEU A 149 -1.59 1.77 32.79
N GLY A 150 -0.89 0.64 32.90
CA GLY A 150 -0.40 -0.11 31.74
C GLY A 150 -1.53 -0.57 30.82
N ARG A 151 -2.63 -1.10 31.39
CA ARG A 151 -3.82 -1.47 30.60
C ARG A 151 -4.42 -0.27 29.87
N GLU A 152 -4.63 0.84 30.57
CA GLU A 152 -5.17 2.06 29.96
C GLU A 152 -4.27 2.64 28.87
N LEU A 153 -2.95 2.59 29.06
CA LEU A 153 -1.99 3.04 28.06
C LEU A 153 -2.03 2.15 26.81
N VAL A 154 -2.14 0.83 26.97
CA VAL A 154 -2.30 -0.09 25.83
C VAL A 154 -3.61 0.17 25.09
N ILE A 155 -4.71 0.43 25.80
CA ILE A 155 -6.00 0.77 25.19
C ILE A 155 -5.88 2.09 24.40
N LEU A 156 -5.29 3.13 25.00
CA LEU A 156 -5.05 4.40 24.32
C LEU A 156 -4.18 4.22 23.08
N GLN A 157 -3.07 3.47 23.19
CA GLN A 157 -2.17 3.21 22.07
C GLN A 157 -2.86 2.44 20.94
N THR A 158 -3.71 1.48 21.30
CA THR A 158 -4.50 0.72 20.32
C THR A 158 -5.46 1.66 19.58
N SER A 159 -6.20 2.50 20.31
CA SER A 159 -7.11 3.47 19.71
C SER A 159 -6.40 4.48 18.81
N LEU A 160 -5.21 4.94 19.20
CA LEU A 160 -4.38 5.84 18.39
C LEU A 160 -3.97 5.17 17.08
N CYS A 161 -3.42 3.95 17.16
CA CYS A 161 -3.03 3.16 16.00
C CYS A 161 -4.22 2.89 15.05
N GLU A 162 -5.39 2.55 15.59
CA GLU A 162 -6.60 2.37 14.80
C GLU A 162 -7.00 3.65 14.03
N THR A 163 -6.96 4.81 14.70
CA THR A 163 -7.28 6.08 14.04
C THR A 163 -6.27 6.47 12.97
N GLU A 164 -4.98 6.22 13.18
CA GLU A 164 -3.93 6.43 12.19
C GLU A 164 -4.11 5.50 10.98
N GLN A 165 -4.45 4.24 11.22
CA GLN A 165 -4.75 3.28 10.15
C GLN A 165 -5.98 3.71 9.34
N ILE A 166 -7.04 4.19 10.00
CA ILE A 166 -8.23 4.71 9.30
C ILE A 166 -7.86 5.94 8.47
N MET A 167 -7.04 6.86 9.02
CA MET A 167 -6.61 8.06 8.32
C MET A 167 -5.80 7.72 7.06
N THR A 168 -4.84 6.79 7.14
CA THR A 168 -4.07 6.35 5.97
C THR A 168 -4.95 5.72 4.89
N ARG A 169 -5.95 4.91 5.29
CA ARG A 169 -6.92 4.34 4.35
C ARG A 169 -7.79 5.41 3.68
N ILE A 170 -8.27 6.40 4.43
CA ILE A 170 -9.05 7.52 3.88
C ILE A 170 -8.21 8.30 2.88
N ASN A 171 -6.95 8.60 3.19
CA ASN A 171 -6.04 9.28 2.28
C ASN A 171 -5.84 8.47 0.98
N GLY A 172 -5.66 7.15 1.08
CA GLY A 172 -5.58 6.29 -0.11
C GLY A 172 -6.84 6.31 -0.97
N LEU A 173 -8.03 6.29 -0.36
CA LEU A 173 -9.31 6.42 -1.08
C LEU A 173 -9.47 7.80 -1.70
N HIS A 174 -9.03 8.85 -1.01
CA HIS A 174 -9.09 10.22 -1.51
C HIS A 174 -8.25 10.39 -2.78
N GLU A 175 -7.00 9.92 -2.75
CA GLU A 175 -6.13 9.93 -3.93
C GLU A 175 -6.75 9.13 -5.09
N HIS A 176 -7.32 7.95 -4.82
CA HIS A 176 -8.01 7.17 -5.83
C HIS A 176 -9.20 7.92 -6.45
N LEU A 177 -10.02 8.57 -5.63
CA LEU A 177 -11.16 9.37 -6.12
C LEU A 177 -10.70 10.56 -6.97
N ILE A 178 -9.58 11.20 -6.61
CA ILE A 178 -8.98 12.26 -7.43
C ILE A 178 -8.56 11.71 -8.79
N LEU A 179 -7.90 10.55 -8.83
CA LEU A 179 -7.47 9.92 -10.07
C LEU A 179 -8.66 9.53 -10.95
N GLU A 180 -9.71 8.94 -10.38
CA GLU A 180 -10.94 8.61 -11.10
C GLU A 180 -11.65 9.86 -11.64
N LEU A 181 -11.71 10.93 -10.84
CA LEU A 181 -12.29 12.21 -11.28
C LEU A 181 -11.49 12.81 -12.44
N GLN A 182 -10.16 12.77 -12.37
CA GLN A 182 -9.30 13.20 -13.48
C GLN A 182 -9.47 12.33 -14.72
N SER A 183 -9.61 11.01 -14.54
CA SER A 183 -9.86 10.05 -15.63
C SER A 183 -11.20 10.34 -16.32
N SER A 184 -12.27 10.48 -15.53
CA SER A 184 -13.60 10.82 -16.03
C SER A 184 -13.63 12.18 -16.72
N LYS A 185 -12.94 13.19 -16.18
CA LYS A 185 -12.78 14.50 -16.85
C LYS A 185 -12.07 14.39 -18.19
N LYS A 186 -11.01 13.59 -18.29
CA LYS A 186 -10.32 13.33 -19.57
C LYS A 186 -11.26 12.66 -20.57
N GLN A 187 -12.05 11.68 -20.13
CA GLN A 187 -13.04 11.02 -20.98
C GLN A 187 -14.14 11.98 -21.46
N LEU A 188 -14.66 12.83 -20.57
CA LEU A 188 -15.63 13.87 -20.95
C LEU A 188 -15.02 14.85 -21.96
N ALA A 189 -13.78 15.29 -21.77
CA ALA A 189 -13.10 16.15 -22.74
C ALA A 189 -12.95 15.48 -24.13
N ILE A 190 -12.76 14.16 -24.17
CA ILE A 190 -12.74 13.39 -25.43
C ILE A 190 -14.15 13.37 -26.06
N PHE A 191 -15.21 13.18 -25.27
CA PHE A 191 -16.58 13.20 -25.80
C PHE A 191 -17.07 14.59 -26.22
N GLU A 192 -16.58 15.65 -25.57
CA GLU A 192 -16.84 17.03 -25.98
C GLU A 192 -15.99 17.46 -27.19
N SER A 193 -14.99 16.65 -27.57
CA SER A 193 -14.16 16.93 -28.73
C SER A 193 -14.95 16.82 -30.04
N ALA A 194 -14.45 17.52 -31.05
CA ALA A 194 -15.09 17.75 -32.35
C ALA A 194 -15.49 16.47 -33.13
N ILE A 195 -15.03 15.29 -32.69
CA ILE A 195 -15.35 13.98 -33.30
C ILE A 195 -16.80 13.57 -33.00
N TYR A 196 -17.34 13.97 -31.84
CA TYR A 196 -18.69 13.61 -31.40
C TYR A 196 -19.70 14.76 -31.49
N THR A 197 -19.23 15.99 -31.75
CA THR A 197 -20.13 17.10 -32.09
C THR A 197 -20.42 17.08 -33.58
N LEU A 198 -21.70 17.01 -33.95
CA LEU A 198 -22.14 17.14 -35.35
C LEU A 198 -21.60 18.46 -35.92
N PRO A 199 -20.77 18.43 -36.98
CA PRO A 199 -20.32 19.66 -37.61
C PRO A 199 -21.53 20.47 -38.07
N ILE A 200 -21.60 21.74 -37.65
CA ILE A 200 -22.75 22.65 -37.83
C ILE A 200 -23.18 22.79 -39.31
N GLU A 201 -22.28 22.45 -40.23
CA GLU A 201 -22.48 22.54 -41.66
C GLU A 201 -23.26 21.35 -42.27
N VAL A 202 -23.18 20.15 -41.67
CA VAL A 202 -23.82 18.93 -42.22
C VAL A 202 -25.35 19.05 -42.28
N PRO A 203 -26.06 19.56 -41.25
CA PRO A 203 -27.51 19.75 -41.33
C PRO A 203 -27.92 20.75 -42.42
N LYS A 204 -27.16 21.84 -42.60
CA LYS A 204 -27.42 22.84 -43.64
C LYS A 204 -27.23 22.25 -45.04
N GLN A 205 -26.13 21.54 -45.25
CA GLN A 205 -25.85 20.83 -46.50
C GLN A 205 -26.90 19.77 -46.80
N ASN A 206 -27.34 19.00 -45.79
CA ASN A 206 -28.37 17.98 -45.97
C ASN A 206 -29.71 18.62 -46.38
N LEU A 207 -30.09 19.74 -45.76
CA LEU A 207 -31.30 20.48 -46.13
C LEU A 207 -31.21 21.04 -47.55
N GLU A 208 -30.06 21.58 -47.94
CA GLU A 208 -29.83 22.04 -49.31
C GLU A 208 -29.88 20.89 -50.33
N LEU A 209 -29.28 19.75 -50.01
CA LEU A 209 -29.37 18.54 -50.82
C LEU A 209 -30.83 18.04 -50.94
N GLN A 210 -31.60 18.06 -49.85
CA GLN A 210 -33.02 17.72 -49.89
C GLN A 210 -33.82 18.68 -50.78
N ARG A 211 -33.54 19.99 -50.74
CA ARG A 211 -34.17 20.97 -51.64
C ARG A 211 -33.82 20.71 -53.10
N LYS A 212 -32.53 20.49 -53.40
CA LYS A 212 -32.05 20.16 -54.77
C LYS A 212 -32.68 18.86 -55.28
N THR A 213 -32.74 17.83 -54.46
CA THR A 213 -33.38 16.55 -54.80
C THR A 213 -34.86 16.71 -55.08
N ARG A 214 -35.60 17.49 -54.27
CA ARG A 214 -37.02 17.78 -54.52
C ARG A 214 -37.25 18.54 -55.82
N LEU A 215 -36.42 19.54 -56.12
CA LEU A 215 -36.50 20.28 -57.38
C LEU A 215 -36.23 19.38 -58.58
N LYS A 216 -35.17 18.56 -58.53
CA LYS A 216 -34.88 17.59 -59.59
C LYS A 216 -35.96 16.51 -59.72
N ALA A 217 -36.55 16.07 -58.61
CA ALA A 217 -37.66 15.12 -58.64
C ALA A 217 -38.89 15.70 -59.35
N LYS A 218 -39.22 16.98 -59.11
CA LYS A 218 -40.27 17.70 -59.87
C LYS A 218 -39.93 17.80 -61.36
N GLN A 219 -38.69 18.19 -61.69
CA GLN A 219 -38.26 18.23 -63.09
C GLN A 219 -38.33 16.85 -63.76
N MET A 220 -38.00 15.77 -63.04
CA MET A 220 -38.16 14.41 -63.55
C MET A 220 -39.61 13.98 -63.70
N SER A 221 -40.53 14.39 -62.81
CA SER A 221 -41.95 14.14 -62.99
C SER A 221 -42.50 14.89 -64.19
N ASP A 222 -42.13 16.16 -64.37
CA ASP A 222 -42.57 16.98 -65.49
C ASP A 222 -42.08 16.41 -66.84
N VAL A 223 -40.80 15.99 -66.90
CA VAL A 223 -40.26 15.29 -68.07
C VAL A 223 -40.95 13.95 -68.29
N ARG A 224 -41.26 13.20 -67.22
CA ARG A 224 -42.00 11.93 -67.31
C ARG A 224 -43.43 12.12 -67.81
N GLU A 225 -44.11 13.20 -67.42
CA GLU A 225 -45.45 13.56 -67.91
C GLU A 225 -45.43 14.05 -69.37
N HIS A 226 -44.37 14.71 -69.80
CA HIS A 226 -44.19 15.14 -71.19
C HIS A 226 -43.65 14.06 -72.12
N CYS A 227 -42.98 13.02 -71.59
CA CYS A 227 -42.51 11.86 -72.35
C CYS A 227 -43.59 11.18 -73.19
N PRO A 228 -44.79 10.82 -72.67
CA PRO A 228 -45.85 10.22 -73.48
C PRO A 228 -46.40 11.18 -74.53
N VAL A 229 -46.41 12.49 -74.27
CA VAL A 229 -46.86 13.51 -75.24
C VAL A 229 -45.85 13.64 -76.39
N ILE A 230 -44.56 13.65 -76.09
CA ILE A 230 -43.48 13.67 -77.09
C ILE A 230 -43.44 12.36 -77.86
N GLN A 231 -43.61 11.22 -77.19
CA GLN A 231 -43.68 9.90 -77.82
C GLN A 231 -44.88 9.82 -78.76
N LYS A 232 -46.06 10.32 -78.36
CA LYS A 232 -47.25 10.43 -79.21
C LYS A 232 -47.04 11.36 -80.42
N LYS A 233 -46.45 12.55 -80.24
CA LYS A 233 -46.09 13.45 -81.35
C LYS A 233 -45.07 12.81 -82.30
N ARG A 234 -44.12 12.03 -81.78
CA ARG A 234 -43.12 11.31 -82.58
C ARG A 234 -43.75 10.17 -83.38
N SER A 235 -44.71 9.43 -82.80
CA SER A 235 -45.51 8.43 -83.52
C SER A 235 -46.31 9.05 -84.67
N ILE A 236 -46.93 10.22 -84.45
CA ILE A 236 -47.73 10.94 -85.44
C ILE A 236 -46.86 11.46 -86.60
N ASN A 237 -45.66 11.99 -86.31
CA ASN A 237 -44.72 12.43 -87.35
C ASN A 237 -44.11 11.26 -88.14
N LEU A 238 -43.93 10.09 -87.51
CA LEU A 238 -43.48 8.88 -88.21
C LEU A 238 -44.55 8.29 -89.13
N SER A 239 -45.84 8.46 -88.80
CA SER A 239 -46.95 8.12 -89.69
C SER A 239 -47.12 9.13 -90.83
N ALA A 240 -46.93 10.43 -90.56
CA ALA A 240 -47.02 11.48 -91.59
C ALA A 240 -45.87 11.41 -92.62
N SER A 241 -44.67 10.98 -92.19
CA SER A 241 -43.52 10.79 -93.10
C SER A 241 -43.57 9.49 -93.91
N LYS A 242 -44.57 8.62 -93.68
CA LYS A 242 -44.84 7.42 -94.48
C LYS A 242 -45.95 7.63 -95.52
N GLU A 243 -46.63 8.78 -95.51
CA GLU A 243 -47.70 9.15 -96.45
C GLU A 243 -47.26 10.18 -97.52
N THR A 244 -45.96 10.42 -97.65
CA THR A 244 -45.32 11.13 -98.78
C THR A 244 -44.31 10.22 -99.45
#